data_AF-A0A7L5AIE4-F1
#
_entry.id   AF-A0A7L5AIE4-F1
#
_cell.length_a   1.000
_cell.length_b   1.000
_cell.length_c   1.000
_cell.angle_alpha   90.00
_cell.angle_beta   90.00
_cell.angle_gamma   90.00
#
_symmetry.space_group_name_H-M   'P 1'
#
loop_
_entity.id
_entity.type
_entity.pdbx_description
1 polymer ?
#
loop_
_entity_poly.entity_id
_entity_poly.type
_entity_poly.pdbx_seq_one_letter_code
_entity_poly.pdbx_strand_id
1 'polypeptide(L)'
;MIKQRSVIALVVGLVLTMGVVAPASALQPDNSGNPELAELRDFFDEYGVGKGAQGKLIAKHLSGGTWEAASSDNTPVATETYEEDGNDVTVNRYSDGSVNVLKVEQPADQSTERFSTQAISGCASSTSGSESRRTGCKVDFWYGLVSMSFYASFTYVTPGYDRIDEVWGARYTIGGACSTNRNFFGIQKKYENVYGPARARLEVQAQVCGVPYTTTFFLQLTVGSGGAQYTYG
;
A
#
# COMPACT_ATOMS: atom_id res chain seq x y z
N MET A 1 10.42 -18.64 81.74
CA MET A 1 10.40 -17.77 80.54
C MET A 1 11.28 -18.48 79.52
N ILE A 2 10.83 -19.10 78.44
CA ILE A 2 9.81 -18.78 77.43
C ILE A 2 9.14 -20.11 76.96
N LYS A 3 7.81 -20.05 76.72
CA LYS A 3 6.87 -21.04 76.14
C LYS A 3 7.27 -21.39 74.67
N GLN A 4 6.91 -22.46 73.96
CA GLN A 4 5.69 -23.28 73.92
C GLN A 4 5.85 -24.46 72.91
N ARG A 5 5.37 -25.65 73.31
CA ARG A 5 4.53 -26.66 72.58
C ARG A 5 4.95 -27.31 71.24
N SER A 6 5.06 -28.64 71.30
CA SER A 6 4.96 -29.62 70.20
C SER A 6 3.54 -29.72 69.62
N VAL A 7 3.39 -29.94 68.31
CA VAL A 7 2.24 -30.64 67.67
C VAL A 7 2.71 -31.39 66.39
N ILE A 8 2.14 -32.58 66.21
CA ILE A 8 2.32 -33.62 65.18
C ILE A 8 1.23 -33.51 64.09
N ALA A 9 1.51 -34.03 62.89
CA ALA A 9 0.60 -34.42 61.77
C ALA A 9 -0.01 -33.25 60.95
N LEU A 10 -0.35 -33.34 59.66
CA LEU A 10 -0.86 -34.45 58.83
C LEU A 10 -0.64 -34.09 57.33
N VAL A 11 -0.34 -35.08 56.49
CA VAL A 11 -0.30 -34.95 55.01
C VAL A 11 -1.72 -34.95 54.45
N VAL A 12 -2.07 -33.96 53.61
CA VAL A 12 -3.15 -34.08 52.61
C VAL A 12 -2.66 -33.47 51.31
N GLY A 13 -2.48 -34.31 50.29
CA GLY A 13 -2.14 -33.90 48.95
C GLY A 13 -3.34 -33.31 48.22
N LEU A 14 -3.17 -32.09 47.69
CA LEU A 14 -4.09 -31.49 46.75
C LEU A 14 -3.40 -31.46 45.38
N VAL A 15 -3.69 -32.46 44.55
CA VAL A 15 -3.29 -32.47 43.14
C VAL A 15 -4.17 -31.45 42.42
N LEU A 16 -3.66 -30.24 42.19
CA LEU A 16 -4.28 -29.29 41.26
C LEU A 16 -4.14 -29.86 39.84
N THR A 17 -5.24 -30.35 39.30
CA THR A 17 -5.37 -30.58 37.86
C THR A 17 -5.35 -29.22 37.17
N MET A 18 -4.19 -28.81 36.64
CA MET A 18 -4.10 -27.72 35.67
C MET A 18 -4.87 -28.14 34.42
N GLY A 19 -6.12 -27.67 34.32
CA GLY A 19 -6.87 -27.73 33.08
C GLY A 19 -6.15 -26.89 32.03
N VAL A 20 -5.50 -27.55 31.08
CA VAL A 20 -4.99 -26.92 29.87
C VAL A 20 -6.23 -26.47 29.08
N VAL A 21 -6.62 -25.21 29.23
CA VAL A 21 -7.63 -24.61 28.36
C VAL A 21 -6.97 -24.49 27.00
N ALA A 22 -7.30 -25.41 26.08
CA ALA A 22 -6.91 -25.27 24.69
C ALA A 22 -7.38 -23.90 24.20
N PRO A 23 -6.55 -23.15 23.44
CA PRO A 23 -7.01 -21.91 22.83
C PRO A 23 -8.22 -22.27 21.99
N ALA A 24 -9.34 -21.59 22.24
CA ALA A 24 -10.49 -21.66 21.36
C ALA A 24 -10.03 -21.14 20.00
N SER A 25 -9.78 -22.05 19.06
CA SER A 25 -9.66 -21.70 17.64
C SER A 25 -10.98 -21.04 17.28
N ALA A 26 -10.98 -19.71 17.18
CA ALA A 26 -12.09 -18.97 16.63
C ALA A 26 -12.38 -19.59 15.26
N LEU A 27 -13.58 -20.15 15.11
CA LEU A 27 -14.10 -20.58 13.81
C LEU A 27 -14.08 -19.35 12.91
N GLN A 28 -13.05 -19.24 12.07
CA GLN A 28 -13.08 -18.28 10.99
C GLN A 28 -14.24 -18.69 10.09
N PRO A 29 -15.16 -17.77 9.73
CA PRO A 29 -16.21 -18.09 8.78
C PRO A 29 -15.56 -18.69 7.52
N ASP A 30 -16.10 -19.82 7.08
CA ASP A 30 -15.65 -20.51 5.87
C ASP A 30 -16.00 -19.65 4.66
N ASN A 31 -15.08 -18.76 4.33
CA ASN A 31 -15.17 -17.85 3.21
C ASN A 31 -14.44 -18.41 1.97
N SER A 32 -14.23 -19.73 1.91
CA SER A 32 -13.51 -20.40 0.81
C SER A 32 -14.14 -20.22 -0.57
N GLY A 33 -15.44 -19.87 -0.62
CA GLY A 33 -16.16 -19.57 -1.86
C GLY A 33 -16.21 -18.10 -2.27
N ASN A 34 -15.59 -17.17 -1.52
CA ASN A 34 -15.59 -15.76 -1.89
C ASN A 34 -14.40 -15.44 -2.82
N PRO A 35 -14.63 -15.14 -4.12
CA PRO A 35 -13.56 -14.89 -5.09
C PRO A 35 -12.68 -13.70 -4.70
N GLU A 36 -13.24 -12.66 -4.10
CA GLU A 36 -12.48 -11.49 -3.65
C GLU A 36 -11.49 -11.84 -2.53
N LEU A 37 -11.87 -12.77 -1.64
CA LEU A 37 -10.97 -13.27 -0.61
C LEU A 37 -9.96 -14.29 -1.13
N ALA A 38 -10.18 -14.86 -2.32
CA ALA A 38 -9.16 -15.65 -3.02
C ALA A 38 -8.12 -14.71 -3.64
N GLU A 39 -8.55 -13.69 -4.38
CA GLU A 39 -7.68 -12.65 -4.93
C GLU A 39 -6.83 -11.97 -3.86
N LEU A 40 -7.42 -11.67 -2.70
CA LEU A 40 -6.67 -11.07 -1.60
C LEU A 40 -5.61 -12.03 -1.02
N ARG A 41 -5.90 -13.33 -0.98
CA ARG A 41 -4.92 -14.33 -0.53
C ARG A 41 -3.81 -14.53 -1.55
N ASP A 42 -4.13 -14.48 -2.83
CA ASP A 42 -3.15 -14.56 -3.90
C ASP A 42 -2.19 -13.38 -3.84
N PHE A 43 -2.71 -12.15 -3.63
CA PHE A 43 -1.87 -10.97 -3.35
C PHE A 43 -0.97 -11.19 -2.14
N PHE A 44 -1.52 -11.70 -1.03
CA PHE A 44 -0.71 -11.96 0.15
C PHE A 44 0.35 -13.03 -0.05
N ASP A 45 0.07 -14.07 -0.84
CA ASP A 45 1.02 -15.13 -1.16
C ASP A 45 2.12 -14.62 -2.09
N GLU A 46 1.77 -13.83 -3.11
CA GLU A 46 2.70 -13.17 -4.03
C GLU A 46 3.72 -12.32 -3.28
N TYR A 47 3.27 -11.52 -2.30
CA TYR A 47 4.14 -10.66 -1.51
C TYR A 47 4.62 -11.31 -0.20
N GLY A 48 4.48 -12.62 -0.02
CA GLY A 48 5.10 -13.34 1.09
C GLY A 48 4.55 -13.02 2.49
N VAL A 49 3.30 -12.57 2.60
CA VAL A 49 2.64 -12.34 3.89
C VAL A 49 2.33 -13.69 4.54
N GLY A 50 2.88 -13.94 5.73
CA GLY A 50 2.68 -15.23 6.42
C GLY A 50 1.20 -15.54 6.72
N LYS A 51 0.78 -16.81 6.61
CA LYS A 51 -0.62 -17.24 6.76
C LYS A 51 -1.31 -16.76 8.06
N GLY A 52 -0.57 -16.70 9.17
CA GLY A 52 -1.06 -16.16 10.44
C GLY A 52 -1.37 -14.66 10.40
N ALA A 53 -0.60 -13.88 9.64
CA ALA A 53 -0.87 -12.47 9.38
C ALA A 53 -2.03 -12.30 8.38
N GLN A 54 -2.09 -13.10 7.32
CA GLN A 54 -3.20 -13.07 6.36
C GLN A 54 -4.56 -13.19 7.03
N GLY A 55 -4.72 -14.17 7.95
CA GLY A 55 -5.97 -14.35 8.68
C GLY A 55 -6.37 -13.11 9.50
N LYS A 56 -5.40 -12.43 10.11
CA LYS A 56 -5.65 -11.18 10.86
C LYS A 56 -6.00 -10.02 9.93
N LEU A 57 -5.30 -9.88 8.81
CA LEU A 57 -5.54 -8.82 7.83
C LEU A 57 -6.91 -8.97 7.15
N ILE A 58 -7.29 -10.20 6.77
CA ILE A 58 -8.61 -10.52 6.23
C ILE A 58 -9.70 -10.18 7.26
N ALA A 59 -9.55 -10.64 8.51
CA ALA A 59 -10.51 -10.32 9.56
C ALA A 59 -10.63 -8.80 9.77
N LYS A 60 -9.50 -8.09 9.79
CA LYS A 60 -9.44 -6.64 9.92
C LYS A 60 -10.16 -5.95 8.77
N HIS A 61 -9.95 -6.39 7.52
CA HIS A 61 -10.64 -5.89 6.34
C HIS A 61 -12.16 -6.12 6.41
N LEU A 62 -12.59 -7.34 6.74
CA LEU A 62 -14.02 -7.68 6.87
C LEU A 62 -14.73 -6.91 7.99
N SER A 63 -14.00 -6.48 9.02
CA SER A 63 -14.52 -5.60 10.07
C SER A 63 -14.45 -4.10 9.73
N GLY A 64 -13.98 -3.73 8.54
CA GLY A 64 -13.82 -2.32 8.12
C GLY A 64 -12.61 -1.60 8.72
N GLY A 65 -11.62 -2.34 9.23
CA GLY A 65 -10.41 -1.76 9.80
C GLY A 65 -9.35 -1.44 8.75
N THR A 66 -8.59 -0.36 8.97
CA THR A 66 -7.54 0.11 8.04
C THR A 66 -6.19 -0.54 8.33
N TRP A 67 -5.54 -1.09 7.31
CA TRP A 67 -4.19 -1.63 7.41
C TRP A 67 -3.13 -0.51 7.44
N GLU A 68 -1.98 -0.77 8.04
CA GLU A 68 -0.88 0.20 8.01
C GLU A 68 -0.43 0.53 6.58
N ALA A 69 -0.45 -0.46 5.68
CA ALA A 69 -0.13 -0.30 4.27
C ALA A 69 -1.04 0.66 3.48
N ALA A 70 -2.20 1.03 4.03
CA ALA A 70 -3.14 1.92 3.34
C ALA A 70 -2.67 3.38 3.28
N SER A 71 -1.72 3.80 4.13
CA SER A 71 -1.26 5.19 4.19
C SER A 71 0.26 5.30 4.15
N SER A 72 0.74 6.24 3.34
CA SER A 72 2.15 6.64 3.27
C SER A 72 2.63 7.40 4.51
N ASP A 73 1.74 7.80 5.43
CA ASP A 73 2.10 8.38 6.72
C ASP A 73 2.60 7.32 7.73
N ASN A 74 2.28 6.04 7.49
CA ASN A 74 2.78 4.93 8.30
C ASN A 74 4.21 4.57 7.88
N THR A 75 5.08 4.28 8.85
CA THR A 75 6.47 3.91 8.58
C THR A 75 6.59 2.41 8.29
N PRO A 76 7.11 2.00 7.11
CA PRO A 76 7.39 0.59 6.82
C PRO A 76 8.47 0.04 7.75
N VAL A 77 8.35 -1.24 8.11
CA VAL A 77 9.44 -1.98 8.80
C VAL A 77 10.46 -2.53 7.82
N ALA A 78 10.09 -2.66 6.54
CA ALA A 78 10.99 -2.99 5.45
C ALA A 78 10.48 -2.38 4.14
N THR A 79 11.41 -1.93 3.30
CA THR A 79 11.15 -1.43 1.94
C THR A 79 12.13 -2.11 1.00
N GLU A 80 11.58 -2.70 -0.07
CA GLU A 80 12.32 -3.32 -1.16
C GLU A 80 12.05 -2.52 -2.44
N THR A 81 13.10 -2.17 -3.19
CA THR A 81 12.99 -1.49 -4.48
C THR A 81 13.76 -2.26 -5.54
N TYR A 82 13.13 -2.52 -6.68
CA TYR A 82 13.73 -3.22 -7.82
C TYR A 82 13.07 -2.81 -9.14
N GLU A 83 13.75 -3.10 -10.24
CA GLU A 83 13.20 -2.89 -11.58
C GLU A 83 12.54 -4.18 -12.09
N GLU A 84 11.34 -4.05 -12.67
CA GLU A 84 10.60 -5.17 -13.25
C GLU A 84 9.80 -4.68 -14.47
N ASP A 85 10.04 -5.32 -15.62
CA ASP A 85 9.33 -5.05 -16.88
C ASP A 85 9.27 -3.58 -17.27
N GLY A 86 10.36 -2.84 -17.05
CA GLY A 86 10.45 -1.40 -17.33
C GLY A 86 9.73 -0.52 -16.30
N ASN A 87 9.61 -0.97 -15.05
CA ASN A 87 9.03 -0.18 -13.96
C ASN A 87 9.92 -0.23 -12.72
N ASP A 88 9.96 0.87 -11.99
CA ASP A 88 10.46 0.89 -10.62
C ASP A 88 9.35 0.37 -9.71
N VAL A 89 9.59 -0.76 -9.05
CA VAL A 89 8.68 -1.38 -8.09
C VAL A 89 9.21 -1.09 -6.69
N THR A 90 8.35 -0.54 -5.83
CA THR A 90 8.60 -0.36 -4.40
C THR A 90 7.58 -1.16 -3.61
N VAL A 91 8.06 -2.12 -2.82
CA VAL A 91 7.25 -2.95 -1.92
C VAL A 91 7.51 -2.51 -0.50
N ASN A 92 6.47 -2.02 0.19
CA ASN A 92 6.58 -1.62 1.60
C ASN A 92 5.87 -2.64 2.49
N ARG A 93 6.54 -3.08 3.54
CA ARG A 93 6.04 -4.06 4.51
C ARG A 93 5.89 -3.39 5.88
N TYR A 94 4.80 -3.69 6.57
CA TYR A 94 4.40 -2.99 7.79
C TYR A 94 4.34 -3.90 9.00
N SER A 95 4.27 -3.30 10.19
CA SER A 95 4.36 -4.02 11.45
C SER A 95 3.14 -4.90 11.72
N ASP A 96 1.97 -4.52 11.19
CA ASP A 96 0.74 -5.34 11.22
C ASP A 96 0.76 -6.49 10.19
N GLY A 97 1.84 -6.62 9.42
CA GLY A 97 2.04 -7.62 8.38
C GLY A 97 1.44 -7.25 7.03
N SER A 98 0.78 -6.10 6.91
CA SER A 98 0.27 -5.61 5.63
C SER A 98 1.39 -5.18 4.69
N VAL A 99 1.09 -5.16 3.40
CA VAL A 99 2.02 -4.80 2.33
C VAL A 99 1.30 -3.88 1.34
N ASN A 100 2.01 -2.87 0.83
CA ASN A 100 1.62 -2.16 -0.38
C ASN A 100 2.71 -2.23 -1.42
N VAL A 101 2.31 -1.94 -2.66
CA VAL A 101 3.19 -1.92 -3.81
C VAL A 101 2.91 -0.65 -4.61
N LEU A 102 3.99 0.03 -4.97
CA LEU A 102 3.98 1.16 -5.88
C LEU A 102 4.84 0.80 -7.08
N LYS A 103 4.25 0.80 -8.27
CA LYS A 103 4.92 0.55 -9.55
C LYS A 103 4.87 1.82 -10.39
N VAL A 104 6.04 2.32 -10.77
CA VAL A 104 6.19 3.52 -11.60
C VAL A 104 6.90 3.15 -12.87
N GLU A 105 6.23 3.34 -14.00
CA GLU A 105 6.80 3.04 -15.30
C GLU A 105 8.02 3.91 -15.57
N GLN A 106 9.10 3.26 -16.00
CA GLN A 106 10.34 3.91 -16.40
C GLN A 106 10.35 4.16 -17.91
N PRO A 107 11.00 5.25 -18.35
CA PRO A 107 11.27 5.45 -19.76
C PRO A 107 12.04 4.28 -20.35
N ALA A 108 11.67 3.86 -21.55
CA ALA A 108 12.45 2.87 -22.26
C ALA A 108 13.90 3.35 -22.43
N ASP A 109 14.86 2.50 -22.04
CA ASP A 109 16.27 2.76 -22.30
C ASP A 109 16.51 2.84 -23.81
N GLN A 110 17.03 3.98 -24.26
CA GLN A 110 17.58 4.15 -25.60
C GLN A 110 18.95 3.45 -25.69
N SER A 111 19.05 2.17 -25.35
CA SER A 111 20.29 1.42 -25.51
C SER A 111 20.48 1.07 -26.99
N THR A 112 21.60 1.51 -27.57
CA THR A 112 21.98 1.25 -28.96
C THR A 112 22.48 -0.17 -29.20
N GLU A 113 22.45 -1.07 -28.20
CA GLU A 113 22.94 -2.43 -28.36
C GLU A 113 22.04 -3.47 -27.67
N ARG A 114 21.69 -4.48 -28.46
CA ARG A 114 20.96 -5.73 -28.16
C ARG A 114 19.44 -5.64 -28.25
N PHE A 115 18.92 -6.58 -29.05
CA PHE A 115 17.52 -6.95 -29.13
C PHE A 115 17.00 -7.37 -27.75
N SER A 116 16.56 -6.39 -26.97
CA SER A 116 15.68 -6.59 -25.82
C SER A 116 14.26 -6.77 -26.36
N THR A 117 13.49 -7.68 -25.77
CA THR A 117 12.02 -7.73 -25.96
C THR A 117 11.47 -6.42 -25.41
N GLN A 118 11.40 -5.41 -26.29
CA GLN A 118 10.93 -4.08 -25.95
C GLN A 118 9.54 -4.20 -25.34
N ALA A 119 9.43 -4.01 -24.03
CA ALA A 119 8.18 -3.59 -23.44
C ALA A 119 7.79 -2.30 -24.17
N ILE A 120 6.57 -2.24 -24.70
CA ILE A 120 6.02 -0.99 -25.23
C ILE A 120 5.76 -0.11 -24.00
N SER A 121 6.81 0.55 -23.51
CA SER A 121 6.70 1.55 -22.45
C SER A 121 6.02 2.79 -23.04
N GLY A 122 4.94 3.23 -22.40
CA GLY A 122 4.29 4.51 -22.65
C GLY A 122 5.06 5.68 -22.02
N CYS A 123 6.00 5.39 -21.12
CA CYS A 123 6.86 6.39 -20.50
C CYS A 123 8.05 6.72 -21.39
N ALA A 124 8.32 8.02 -21.57
CA ALA A 124 9.46 8.53 -22.32
C ALA A 124 10.20 9.60 -21.51
N SER A 125 11.52 9.69 -21.72
CA SER A 125 12.37 10.74 -21.16
C SER A 125 12.99 11.54 -22.29
N SER A 126 13.01 12.86 -22.16
CA SER A 126 13.81 13.73 -23.01
C SER A 126 14.45 14.82 -22.17
N THR A 127 15.68 15.19 -22.52
CA THR A 127 16.37 16.31 -21.86
C THR A 127 16.80 17.31 -22.93
N SER A 128 16.46 18.58 -22.72
CA SER A 128 16.79 19.68 -23.63
C SER A 128 17.16 20.91 -22.81
N GLY A 129 18.41 21.34 -22.91
CA GLY A 129 18.94 22.44 -22.11
C GLY A 129 18.78 22.18 -20.61
N SER A 130 18.05 23.06 -19.94
CA SER A 130 17.75 23.01 -18.50
C SER A 130 16.53 22.15 -18.13
N GLU A 131 15.84 21.56 -19.11
CA GLU A 131 14.61 20.79 -18.86
C GLU A 131 14.85 19.29 -19.05
N SER A 132 14.44 18.49 -18.07
CA SER A 132 14.33 17.02 -18.17
C SER A 132 12.87 16.62 -18.03
N ARG A 133 12.28 16.12 -19.10
CA ARG A 133 10.85 15.82 -19.22
C ARG A 133 10.60 14.32 -19.17
N ARG A 134 9.66 13.90 -18.33
CA ARG A 134 9.04 12.57 -18.31
C ARG A 134 7.65 12.67 -18.91
N THR A 135 7.33 11.83 -19.89
CA THR A 135 6.06 11.87 -20.62
C THR A 135 5.40 10.52 -20.58
N GLY A 136 4.12 10.45 -20.21
CA GLY A 136 3.34 9.22 -20.35
C GLY A 136 3.62 8.14 -19.32
N CYS A 137 4.17 8.48 -18.16
CA CYS A 137 4.59 7.48 -17.18
C CYS A 137 3.42 7.07 -16.30
N LYS A 138 3.12 5.76 -16.28
CA LYS A 138 2.10 5.19 -15.41
C LYS A 138 2.57 5.15 -13.96
N VAL A 139 1.69 5.57 -13.06
CA VAL A 139 1.80 5.38 -11.62
C VAL A 139 0.71 4.38 -11.23
N ASP A 140 1.10 3.27 -10.62
CA ASP A 140 0.20 2.20 -10.21
C ASP A 140 0.46 1.85 -8.75
N PHE A 141 -0.56 1.90 -7.92
CA PHE A 141 -0.46 1.67 -6.49
C PHE A 141 -1.54 0.69 -6.06
N TRP A 142 -1.18 -0.29 -5.25
CA TRP A 142 -2.15 -1.20 -4.66
C TRP A 142 -1.73 -1.74 -3.30
N TYR A 143 -2.73 -2.10 -2.51
CA TYR A 143 -2.59 -2.87 -1.28
C TYR A 143 -3.82 -3.75 -1.13
N GLY A 144 -3.62 -5.07 -1.09
CA GLY A 144 -4.73 -6.02 -1.09
C GLY A 144 -5.70 -5.79 -2.25
N LEU A 145 -6.94 -5.44 -1.91
CA LEU A 145 -8.04 -5.24 -2.88
C LEU A 145 -8.26 -3.79 -3.29
N VAL A 146 -7.40 -2.87 -2.84
CA VAL A 146 -7.43 -1.47 -3.25
C VAL A 146 -6.33 -1.27 -4.28
N SER A 147 -6.70 -0.80 -5.47
CA SER A 147 -5.77 -0.38 -6.51
C SER A 147 -6.16 0.97 -7.09
N MET A 148 -5.17 1.79 -7.41
CA MET A 148 -5.33 3.12 -7.97
C MET A 148 -4.19 3.38 -8.96
N SER A 149 -4.52 3.91 -10.14
CA SER A 149 -3.51 4.28 -11.12
C SER A 149 -3.91 5.48 -11.96
N PHE A 150 -2.90 6.18 -12.48
CA PHE A 150 -3.06 7.20 -13.51
C PHE A 150 -1.74 7.36 -14.29
N TYR A 151 -1.81 8.05 -15.42
CA TYR A 151 -0.64 8.46 -16.20
C TYR A 151 -0.30 9.91 -15.93
N ALA A 152 0.99 10.24 -15.93
CA ALA A 152 1.47 11.60 -15.75
C ALA A 152 2.60 11.95 -16.71
N SER A 153 2.62 13.22 -17.10
CA SER A 153 3.78 13.88 -17.72
C SER A 153 4.22 15.04 -16.83
N PHE A 154 5.52 15.16 -16.59
CA PHE A 154 6.10 16.20 -15.74
C PHE A 154 7.51 16.56 -16.21
N THR A 155 7.96 17.76 -15.84
CA THR A 155 9.25 18.30 -16.25
C THR A 155 10.00 18.83 -15.05
N TYR A 156 11.26 18.41 -14.93
CA TYR A 156 12.26 18.98 -14.03
C TYR A 156 12.99 20.12 -14.72
N VAL A 157 13.16 21.27 -14.05
CA VAL A 157 13.79 22.46 -14.65
C VAL A 157 14.92 22.96 -13.76
N THR A 158 16.15 23.03 -14.28
CA THR A 158 17.33 23.51 -13.52
C THR A 158 18.18 24.48 -14.35
N PRO A 159 18.22 25.80 -14.01
CA PRO A 159 17.47 26.47 -12.95
C PRO A 159 16.01 26.72 -13.37
N GLY A 160 15.05 26.55 -12.46
CA GLY A 160 13.65 26.86 -12.73
C GLY A 160 12.69 26.25 -11.72
N TYR A 161 11.42 26.16 -12.13
CA TYR A 161 10.36 25.52 -11.36
C TYR A 161 9.91 24.25 -12.08
N ASP A 162 10.06 23.12 -11.41
CA ASP A 162 9.48 21.85 -11.80
C ASP A 162 7.96 21.96 -11.94
N ARG A 163 7.39 21.13 -12.82
CA ARG A 163 5.96 21.20 -13.14
C ARG A 163 5.37 19.85 -13.51
N ILE A 164 4.07 19.74 -13.31
CA ILE A 164 3.25 18.67 -13.87
C ILE A 164 2.59 19.21 -15.14
N ASP A 165 2.88 18.57 -16.26
CA ASP A 165 2.39 19.00 -17.57
C ASP A 165 0.96 18.50 -17.82
N GLU A 166 0.70 17.23 -17.49
CA GLU A 166 -0.57 16.56 -17.75
C GLU A 166 -0.77 15.34 -16.84
N VAL A 167 -2.03 15.01 -16.52
CA VAL A 167 -2.43 13.72 -15.92
C VAL A 167 -3.69 13.18 -16.59
N TRP A 168 -3.75 11.87 -16.85
CA TRP A 168 -4.89 11.23 -17.50
C TRP A 168 -5.04 9.76 -17.13
N GLY A 169 -6.07 9.10 -17.66
CA GLY A 169 -6.23 7.65 -17.58
C GLY A 169 -6.46 7.11 -16.16
N ALA A 170 -7.06 7.90 -15.27
CA ALA A 170 -7.38 7.48 -13.91
C ALA A 170 -8.20 6.18 -13.88
N ARG A 171 -7.72 5.18 -13.14
CA ARG A 171 -8.37 3.91 -12.86
C ARG A 171 -8.28 3.61 -11.37
N TYR A 172 -9.28 2.92 -10.85
CA TYR A 172 -9.29 2.48 -9.46
C TYR A 172 -10.21 1.27 -9.28
N THR A 173 -9.90 0.45 -8.28
CA THR A 173 -10.76 -0.59 -7.73
C THR A 173 -10.68 -0.50 -6.22
N ILE A 174 -11.81 -0.45 -5.53
CA ILE A 174 -11.89 -0.50 -4.07
C ILE A 174 -12.68 -1.75 -3.69
N GLY A 175 -11.99 -2.85 -3.41
CA GLY A 175 -12.63 -4.08 -2.96
C GLY A 175 -13.41 -3.91 -1.65
N GLY A 176 -14.50 -4.65 -1.52
CA GLY A 176 -15.44 -4.57 -0.40
C GLY A 176 -16.31 -3.32 -0.40
N ALA A 177 -16.22 -2.45 -1.41
CA ALA A 177 -17.06 -1.26 -1.51
C ALA A 177 -18.46 -1.58 -2.05
N CYS A 178 -19.49 -1.09 -1.37
CA CYS A 178 -20.89 -1.12 -1.80
C CYS A 178 -21.21 0.04 -2.76
N SER A 179 -20.44 1.12 -2.67
CA SER A 179 -20.47 2.21 -3.65
C SER A 179 -19.13 2.92 -3.69
N THR A 180 -18.79 3.46 -4.86
CA THR A 180 -17.57 4.26 -5.06
C THR A 180 -17.90 5.48 -5.90
N ASN A 181 -17.25 6.60 -5.59
CA ASN A 181 -17.32 7.82 -6.36
C ASN A 181 -15.92 8.42 -6.51
N ARG A 182 -15.51 8.76 -7.73
CA ARG A 182 -14.29 9.53 -7.96
C ARG A 182 -14.57 11.00 -7.71
N ASN A 183 -14.20 11.51 -6.53
CA ASN A 183 -14.44 12.90 -6.16
C ASN A 183 -13.56 13.88 -6.93
N PHE A 184 -12.30 13.49 -7.16
CA PHE A 184 -11.32 14.35 -7.79
C PHE A 184 -10.34 13.56 -8.63
N PHE A 185 -10.01 14.11 -9.80
CA PHE A 185 -8.84 13.71 -10.55
C PHE A 185 -8.32 14.91 -11.33
N GLY A 186 -7.05 15.26 -11.12
CA GLY A 186 -6.43 16.35 -11.87
C GLY A 186 -5.21 16.95 -11.19
N ILE A 187 -4.71 18.03 -11.78
CA ILE A 187 -3.59 18.82 -11.27
C ILE A 187 -4.15 19.85 -10.28
N GLN A 188 -3.75 19.74 -9.01
CA GLN A 188 -4.10 20.70 -7.96
C GLN A 188 -3.16 21.90 -7.96
N LYS A 189 -1.89 21.68 -8.31
CA LYS A 189 -0.87 22.72 -8.41
C LYS A 189 0.09 22.39 -9.54
N LYS A 190 0.14 23.24 -10.56
CA LYS A 190 0.90 22.95 -11.79
C LYS A 190 2.41 23.09 -11.63
N TYR A 191 2.86 24.14 -10.94
CA TYR A 191 4.28 24.48 -10.78
C TYR A 191 4.69 24.35 -9.32
N GLU A 192 5.91 23.88 -9.06
CA GLU A 192 6.53 24.07 -7.76
C GLU A 192 6.79 25.56 -7.50
N ASN A 193 6.91 25.94 -6.24
CA ASN A 193 7.37 27.27 -5.82
C ASN A 193 7.80 27.24 -4.35
N VAL A 194 8.08 28.41 -3.78
CA VAL A 194 8.46 28.58 -2.37
C VAL A 194 7.46 28.00 -1.37
N TYR A 195 6.20 27.78 -1.77
CA TYR A 195 5.14 27.19 -0.93
C TYR A 195 4.98 25.67 -1.12
N GLY A 196 5.88 25.02 -1.87
CA GLY A 196 5.94 23.57 -2.01
C GLY A 196 5.87 23.05 -3.46
N PRO A 197 5.85 21.72 -3.64
CA PRO A 197 5.94 21.08 -4.96
C PRO A 197 4.68 21.28 -5.81
N ALA A 198 4.80 21.02 -7.12
CA ALA A 198 3.64 20.76 -7.98
C ALA A 198 2.91 19.49 -7.49
N ARG A 199 1.59 19.39 -7.72
CA ARG A 199 0.75 18.33 -7.18
C ARG A 199 -0.37 17.94 -8.13
N ALA A 200 -0.51 16.64 -8.35
CA ALA A 200 -1.68 16.04 -8.99
C ALA A 200 -2.20 14.89 -8.12
N ARG A 201 -3.51 14.66 -8.14
CA ARG A 201 -4.17 13.71 -7.24
C ARG A 201 -5.33 13.01 -7.93
N LEU A 202 -5.44 11.72 -7.68
CA LEU A 202 -6.65 10.92 -7.84
C LEU A 202 -7.24 10.70 -6.45
N GLU A 203 -8.53 11.01 -6.26
CA GLU A 203 -9.25 10.85 -5.00
C GLU A 203 -10.59 10.13 -5.25
N VAL A 204 -10.83 9.10 -4.46
CA VAL A 204 -12.01 8.23 -4.55
C VAL A 204 -12.63 8.10 -3.17
N GLN A 205 -13.90 8.43 -3.03
CA GLN A 205 -14.69 8.05 -1.86
C GLN A 205 -15.32 6.69 -2.10
N ALA A 206 -15.29 5.82 -1.08
CA ALA A 206 -16.02 4.57 -1.11
C ALA A 206 -16.78 4.33 0.20
N GLN A 207 -17.99 3.81 0.05
CA GLN A 207 -18.74 3.23 1.15
C GLN A 207 -18.39 1.74 1.23
N VAL A 208 -17.57 1.35 2.20
CA VAL A 208 -17.26 -0.06 2.43
C VAL A 208 -18.51 -0.76 2.97
N CYS A 209 -18.82 -1.93 2.41
CA CYS A 209 -19.97 -2.72 2.82
C CYS A 209 -19.86 -3.09 4.31
N GLY A 210 -20.96 -2.91 5.05
CA GLY A 210 -21.02 -3.21 6.48
C GLY A 210 -20.35 -2.18 7.39
N VAL A 211 -19.72 -1.14 6.83
CA VAL A 211 -19.14 -0.02 7.58
C VAL A 211 -20.11 1.17 7.50
N PRO A 212 -20.41 1.89 8.60
CA PRO A 212 -21.41 2.97 8.59
C PRO A 212 -20.85 4.33 8.15
N TYR A 213 -19.62 4.38 7.65
CA TYR A 213 -18.96 5.62 7.21
C TYR A 213 -18.26 5.43 5.86
N THR A 214 -18.08 6.55 5.16
CA THR A 214 -17.38 6.61 3.88
C THR A 214 -15.91 6.85 4.13
N THR A 215 -15.05 6.16 3.38
CA THR A 215 -13.59 6.33 3.42
C THR A 215 -13.12 7.01 2.15
N THR A 216 -12.15 7.91 2.25
CA THR A 216 -11.50 8.55 1.11
C THR A 216 -10.16 7.89 0.88
N PHE A 217 -9.94 7.42 -0.35
CA PHE A 217 -8.68 6.89 -0.84
C PHE A 217 -8.07 7.88 -1.83
N PHE A 218 -6.76 8.08 -1.79
CA PHE A 218 -6.06 8.92 -2.75
C PHE A 218 -4.73 8.31 -3.19
N LEU A 219 -4.35 8.65 -4.42
CA LEU A 219 -3.01 8.50 -4.96
C LEU A 219 -2.57 9.86 -5.49
N GLN A 220 -1.40 10.32 -5.06
CA GLN A 220 -0.90 11.65 -5.36
C GLN A 220 0.53 11.61 -5.86
N LEU A 221 0.78 12.37 -6.93
CA LEU A 221 2.10 12.72 -7.42
C LEU A 221 2.45 14.12 -6.95
N THR A 222 3.65 14.28 -6.41
CA THR A 222 4.29 15.58 -6.17
C THR A 222 5.59 15.68 -6.93
N VAL A 223 5.83 16.81 -7.59
CA VAL A 223 7.05 17.07 -8.37
C VAL A 223 7.67 18.36 -7.86
N GLY A 224 8.94 18.28 -7.47
CA GLY A 224 9.70 19.44 -7.03
C GLY A 224 11.10 19.05 -6.54
N SER A 225 11.97 20.05 -6.40
CA SER A 225 13.38 19.87 -6.00
C SER A 225 14.14 18.87 -6.88
N GLY A 226 13.81 18.79 -8.17
CA GLY A 226 14.43 17.88 -9.14
C GLY A 226 13.96 16.42 -9.02
N GLY A 227 12.87 16.15 -8.30
CA GLY A 227 12.39 14.80 -8.03
C GLY A 227 10.87 14.65 -8.09
N ALA A 228 10.42 13.40 -8.24
CA ALA A 228 9.03 13.01 -8.09
C ALA A 228 8.85 12.17 -6.83
N GLN A 229 7.75 12.39 -6.12
CA GLN A 229 7.36 11.62 -4.94
C GLN A 229 5.89 11.21 -5.06
N TYR A 230 5.57 10.05 -4.51
CA TYR A 230 4.25 9.45 -4.57
C TYR A 230 3.74 9.21 -3.15
N THR A 231 2.52 9.67 -2.89
CA THR A 231 1.87 9.53 -1.58
C THR A 231 0.47 8.97 -1.77
N TYR A 232 0.03 8.17 -0.81
CA TYR A 232 -1.27 7.49 -0.82
C TYR A 232 -1.85 7.46 0.59
N GLY A 233 -3.17 7.30 0.69
CA GLY A 233 -3.93 7.29 1.95
C GLY A 233 -5.41 7.08 1.73
#